data_AF-A0A9P6DPR2-F1
#
_entry.id   AF-A0A9P6DPR2-F1
#
_cell.length_a   1.000
_cell.length_b   1.000
_cell.length_c   1.000
_cell.angle_alpha   90.00
_cell.angle_beta   90.00
_cell.angle_gamma   90.00
#
_symmetry.space_group_name_H-M   'P 1'
#
loop_
_entity.id
_entity.type
_entity.pdbx_description
1 polymer ?
#
loop_
_entity_poly.entity_id
_entity_poly.type
_entity_poly.pdbx_seq_one_letter_code
_entity_poly.pdbx_strand_id
1 'polypeptide(L)'
;MTLHPLLVAGKVAHRAGFVFFGDGCRPTFASVRLLLDFYAAFSLSIESGISVGGVPKDTVYGLYRDGTELRAVYTSKPDVAKASKNRCNVIDPVIGLGNDLLYGGLGGPYSITTASALNGALVLRHELGHSIISVGEEYDGGYAYYGPNSSPNLTAPFKWSHWLNTTGDAPRHERAIMPLQAYPRTMLNHALLFQARFTFAGTYSRHLVRFSLSGLPLKDHLRVTLDDADIGWTPREDVVGVDRWHYDTHRPSRFNIWLGHDTDEKIAQLCSVEILEYGDEDEFDATLGIISDFPTFSLDKLTTYHSTNEQRLMRLTTQSEFRKPCLEGLWLSLLTRIDLIGALRFRRIEHSSHVIDELELVPLGKLRQNQRLLEGETYEITWRKGGMPFFPLVIQL
;
A
#
# COMPACT_ATOMS: atom_id res chain seq x y z
N MET A 1 19.26 14.09 17.69
CA MET A 1 18.66 12.94 16.99
C MET A 1 19.79 12.28 16.22
N THR A 2 20.14 11.06 16.60
CA THR A 2 21.18 10.29 15.91
C THR A 2 20.50 9.38 14.89
N LEU A 3 21.00 9.36 13.66
CA LEU A 3 20.53 8.44 12.62
C LEU A 3 21.28 7.13 12.74
N HIS A 4 20.55 6.03 12.81
CA HIS A 4 21.09 4.68 12.82
C HIS A 4 20.79 4.02 11.47
N PRO A 5 21.81 3.66 10.66
CA PRO A 5 21.56 2.95 9.41
C PRO A 5 20.98 1.57 9.72
N LEU A 6 19.90 1.19 9.02
CA LEU A 6 19.30 -0.14 9.12
C LEU A 6 19.53 -0.96 7.87
N LEU A 7 19.45 -0.32 6.71
CA LEU A 7 19.83 -0.91 5.44
C LEU A 7 20.44 0.19 4.57
N VAL A 8 21.69 0.03 4.19
CA VAL A 8 22.38 0.97 3.31
C VAL A 8 22.89 0.18 2.14
N ALA A 9 22.36 0.45 0.95
CA ALA A 9 22.69 -0.32 -0.24
C ALA A 9 24.03 0.12 -0.89
N GLY A 10 24.80 1.04 -0.27
CA GLY A 10 26.13 1.47 -0.73
C GLY A 10 26.63 2.81 -0.13
N LYS A 11 27.85 3.25 -0.50
CA LYS A 11 28.49 4.50 -0.03
C LYS A 11 28.15 5.75 -0.88
N VAL A 12 26.93 5.84 -1.40
CA VAL A 12 26.59 6.79 -2.46
C VAL A 12 25.73 7.93 -1.93
N ALA A 13 26.12 9.18 -2.22
CA ALA A 13 25.27 10.34 -2.00
C ALA A 13 24.07 10.28 -2.98
N HIS A 14 22.87 10.66 -2.51
CA HIS A 14 21.64 10.82 -3.32
C HIS A 14 20.84 9.54 -3.65
N ARG A 15 20.54 8.71 -2.63
CA ARG A 15 19.53 7.64 -2.70
C ARG A 15 18.30 7.95 -1.88
N ALA A 16 17.22 7.20 -2.13
CA ALA A 16 15.98 7.42 -1.43
C ALA A 16 16.05 6.92 0.02
N GLY A 17 16.11 7.84 0.98
CA GLY A 17 16.27 7.55 2.40
C GLY A 17 14.94 7.40 3.13
N PHE A 18 14.59 6.17 3.50
CA PHE A 18 13.43 5.82 4.32
C PHE A 18 13.83 5.65 5.77
N VAL A 19 12.88 5.66 6.71
CA VAL A 19 13.16 5.43 8.14
C VAL A 19 12.33 4.26 8.68
N PHE A 20 12.92 3.21 9.27
CA PHE A 20 12.20 1.93 9.55
C PHE A 20 12.63 1.20 10.84
N PHE A 21 11.98 0.05 11.12
CA PHE A 21 12.42 -1.16 11.88
C PHE A 21 11.85 -2.43 11.17
N GLY A 22 12.40 -3.64 11.44
CA GLY A 22 12.33 -4.88 10.62
C GLY A 22 10.95 -5.53 10.37
N ASP A 23 10.76 -6.66 9.67
CA ASP A 23 11.57 -7.84 9.32
C ASP A 23 11.15 -8.39 7.92
N GLY A 24 12.06 -9.11 7.23
CA GLY A 24 11.77 -9.96 6.07
C GLY A 24 11.60 -9.27 4.72
N CYS A 25 12.50 -9.57 3.78
CA CYS A 25 12.45 -9.16 2.38
C CYS A 25 11.24 -9.81 1.68
N ARG A 26 10.05 -9.19 1.81
CA ARG A 26 8.83 -9.56 1.06
C ARG A 26 8.82 -8.87 -0.31
N PRO A 27 8.14 -9.41 -1.33
CA PRO A 27 8.34 -9.02 -2.73
C PRO A 27 8.03 -7.54 -3.07
N THR A 28 7.26 -6.82 -2.24
CA THR A 28 6.75 -5.47 -2.52
C THR A 28 7.79 -4.50 -3.09
N PHE A 29 8.94 -4.38 -2.42
CA PHE A 29 10.02 -3.46 -2.79
C PHE A 29 11.29 -4.20 -3.24
N ALA A 30 11.21 -5.53 -3.41
CA ALA A 30 12.38 -6.37 -3.66
C ALA A 30 13.10 -5.98 -4.95
N SER A 31 12.35 -5.68 -6.02
CA SER A 31 12.91 -5.30 -7.32
C SER A 31 13.59 -3.92 -7.28
N VAL A 32 13.23 -3.03 -6.38
CA VAL A 32 13.82 -1.68 -6.26
C VAL A 32 14.78 -1.55 -5.09
N ARG A 33 15.11 -2.65 -4.40
CA ARG A 33 15.88 -2.63 -3.15
C ARG A 33 17.22 -1.88 -3.25
N LEU A 34 17.89 -1.90 -4.40
CA LEU A 34 19.17 -1.20 -4.58
C LEU A 34 19.04 0.33 -4.68
N LEU A 35 17.81 0.84 -4.83
CA LEU A 35 17.49 2.26 -4.91
C LEU A 35 17.13 2.88 -3.56
N LEU A 36 16.99 2.04 -2.52
CA LEU A 36 16.48 2.44 -1.22
C LEU A 36 17.58 2.35 -0.16
N ASP A 37 17.67 3.38 0.66
CA ASP A 37 18.39 3.36 1.93
C ASP A 37 17.38 3.52 3.08
N PHE A 38 17.68 2.93 4.23
CA PHE A 38 16.83 2.92 5.40
C PHE A 38 17.64 3.34 6.62
N TYR A 39 17.15 4.36 7.32
CA TYR A 39 17.70 4.92 8.53
C TYR A 39 16.72 4.70 9.69
N ALA A 40 17.14 4.93 10.92
CA ALA A 40 16.29 4.91 12.10
C ALA A 40 16.59 6.16 12.89
N ALA A 41 15.56 6.86 13.32
CA ALA A 41 15.69 8.12 13.99
C ALA A 41 14.76 8.14 15.20
N PHE A 42 15.35 8.20 16.39
CA PHE A 42 14.61 8.10 17.65
C PHE A 42 14.30 9.48 18.21
N SER A 43 13.02 9.72 18.50
CA SER A 43 12.52 10.92 19.16
C SER A 43 11.82 10.51 20.45
N LEU A 44 12.31 10.99 21.59
CA LEU A 44 11.74 10.68 22.90
C LEU A 44 10.41 11.43 23.10
N SER A 45 9.37 10.70 23.48
CA SER A 45 8.07 11.25 23.89
C SER A 45 7.96 11.28 25.42
N ILE A 46 7.18 12.22 25.95
CA ILE A 46 6.91 12.32 27.39
C ILE A 46 5.95 11.20 27.81
N GLU A 47 4.91 10.98 27.01
CA GLU A 47 3.96 9.88 27.19
C GLU A 47 4.21 8.70 26.25
N SER A 48 3.70 7.52 26.63
CA SER A 48 3.80 6.30 25.82
C SER A 48 2.52 6.02 25.04
N GLY A 49 2.72 5.56 23.81
CA GLY A 49 1.70 5.12 22.88
C GLY A 49 0.94 6.24 22.19
N ILE A 50 -0.09 5.88 21.44
CA ILE A 50 -1.01 6.84 20.81
C ILE A 50 -2.28 6.96 21.65
N SER A 51 -3.13 7.92 21.31
CA SER A 51 -4.42 8.12 21.98
C SER A 51 -5.61 7.84 21.06
N VAL A 52 -6.80 7.88 21.64
CA VAL A 52 -8.09 7.59 21.01
C VAL A 52 -9.08 8.69 21.42
N GLY A 53 -10.08 8.97 20.59
CA GLY A 53 -11.11 9.96 20.90
C GLY A 53 -10.73 11.40 20.55
N GLY A 54 -9.82 11.58 19.59
CA GLY A 54 -9.46 12.92 19.09
C GLY A 54 -8.54 13.73 20.02
N VAL A 55 -8.17 13.18 21.18
CA VAL A 55 -7.35 13.88 22.18
C VAL A 55 -5.93 13.33 22.17
N PRO A 56 -4.95 13.98 21.51
CA PRO A 56 -3.57 13.50 21.44
C PRO A 56 -2.91 13.49 22.82
N LYS A 57 -2.15 12.43 23.11
CA LYS A 57 -1.16 12.41 24.21
C LYS A 57 0.00 13.38 23.93
N ASP A 58 0.72 13.76 24.98
CA ASP A 58 1.97 14.51 24.89
C ASP A 58 3.13 13.64 24.40
N THR A 59 3.06 13.35 23.11
CA THR A 59 4.10 12.68 22.34
C THR A 59 4.68 13.65 21.32
N VAL A 60 5.88 13.32 20.80
CA VAL A 60 6.59 14.20 19.85
C VAL A 60 5.75 14.56 18.64
N TYR A 61 5.00 13.59 18.12
CA TYR A 61 4.18 13.76 16.93
C TYR A 61 2.68 13.81 17.24
N GLY A 62 2.28 13.66 18.51
CA GLY A 62 0.88 13.74 18.94
C GLY A 62 -0.02 12.80 18.13
N LEU A 63 0.37 11.53 18.01
CA LEU A 63 -0.39 10.56 17.23
C LEU A 63 -1.68 10.15 17.94
N TYR A 64 -2.78 10.06 17.21
CA TYR A 64 -4.10 9.74 17.78
C TYR A 64 -5.06 9.12 16.76
N ARG A 65 -6.08 8.42 17.25
CA ARG A 65 -7.29 8.04 16.52
C ARG A 65 -8.44 8.98 16.90
N ASP A 66 -9.22 9.42 15.91
CA ASP A 66 -10.35 10.33 16.15
C ASP A 66 -11.47 9.64 16.95
N GLY A 67 -11.76 8.38 16.62
CA GLY A 67 -12.66 7.51 17.37
C GLY A 67 -12.00 6.20 17.80
N THR A 68 -12.79 5.25 18.28
CA THR A 68 -12.32 3.90 18.69
C THR A 68 -11.96 3.00 17.50
N GLU A 69 -12.27 3.42 16.27
CA GLU A 69 -11.98 2.64 15.06
C GLU A 69 -10.49 2.38 14.87
N LEU A 70 -10.13 1.10 14.76
CA LEU A 70 -8.82 0.68 14.29
C LEU A 70 -8.68 0.95 12.77
N ARG A 71 -8.34 2.20 12.44
CA ARG A 71 -8.13 2.66 11.06
C ARG A 71 -7.09 3.77 10.97
N ALA A 72 -7.54 5.02 10.92
CA ALA A 72 -6.67 6.14 10.62
C ALA A 72 -5.94 6.60 11.89
N VAL A 73 -4.62 6.74 11.80
CA VAL A 73 -3.81 7.35 12.85
C VAL A 73 -3.35 8.72 12.35
N TYR A 74 -3.87 9.75 12.99
CA TYR A 74 -3.60 11.14 12.66
C TYR A 74 -2.44 11.68 13.51
N THR A 75 -1.86 12.80 13.09
CA THR A 75 -0.90 13.59 13.87
C THR A 75 -1.50 14.94 14.22
N SER A 76 -1.43 15.34 15.48
CA SER A 76 -1.80 16.71 15.90
C SER A 76 -0.66 17.71 15.72
N LYS A 77 0.54 17.24 15.34
CA LYS A 77 1.76 18.05 15.19
C LYS A 77 2.35 17.87 13.77
N PRO A 78 1.60 18.12 12.68
CA PRO A 78 2.04 17.86 11.30
C PRO A 78 3.30 18.65 10.92
N ASP A 79 3.46 19.88 11.43
CA ASP A 79 4.67 20.68 11.17
C ASP A 79 5.92 20.09 11.81
N VAL A 80 5.79 19.48 13.00
CA VAL A 80 6.89 18.78 13.67
C VAL A 80 7.27 17.52 12.87
N ALA A 81 6.27 16.76 12.42
CA ALA A 81 6.47 15.60 11.56
C ALA A 81 7.16 16.00 10.24
N LYS A 82 6.72 17.06 9.58
CA LYS A 82 7.34 17.58 8.35
C LYS A 82 8.76 18.09 8.58
N ALA A 83 9.01 18.82 9.67
CA ALA A 83 10.33 19.35 10.01
C ALA A 83 11.35 18.24 10.30
N SER A 84 10.91 17.05 10.71
CA SER A 84 11.79 15.89 10.93
C SER A 84 12.52 15.47 9.65
N LYS A 85 11.91 15.67 8.48
CA LYS A 85 12.52 15.41 7.16
C LYS A 85 13.79 16.23 6.96
N ASN A 86 13.73 17.52 7.26
CA ASN A 86 14.84 18.46 7.09
C ASN A 86 16.03 18.12 7.98
N ARG A 87 15.80 17.49 9.14
CA ARG A 87 16.85 17.11 10.09
C ARG A 87 17.66 15.90 9.63
N CYS A 88 17.12 15.10 8.72
CA CYS A 88 17.76 13.85 8.29
C CYS A 88 18.48 13.99 6.94
N ASN A 89 18.42 15.17 6.30
CA ASN A 89 18.92 15.41 4.94
C ASN A 89 18.45 14.35 3.93
N VAL A 90 17.24 13.80 4.14
CA VAL A 90 16.61 12.79 3.28
C VAL A 90 15.60 13.45 2.35
N ILE A 91 15.59 13.02 1.09
CA ILE A 91 14.72 13.56 0.04
C ILE A 91 13.31 12.94 0.10
N ASP A 92 13.16 11.84 0.84
CA ASP A 92 12.04 10.89 0.71
C ASP A 92 11.04 10.91 1.88
N PRO A 93 9.88 10.23 1.75
CA PRO A 93 8.86 10.27 2.79
C PRO A 93 9.40 9.78 4.13
N VAL A 94 9.06 10.55 5.18
CA VAL A 94 9.35 10.15 6.55
C VAL A 94 8.23 9.24 7.02
N ILE A 95 8.61 8.17 7.72
CA ILE A 95 7.66 7.22 8.28
C ILE A 95 7.54 7.46 9.78
N GLY A 96 6.31 7.64 10.26
CA GLY A 96 5.95 7.67 11.65
C GLY A 96 5.55 6.29 12.15
N LEU A 97 6.28 5.77 13.14
CA LEU A 97 5.92 4.54 13.83
C LEU A 97 5.24 4.88 15.16
N GLY A 98 3.93 4.65 15.25
CA GLY A 98 3.16 4.78 16.47
C GLY A 98 3.39 3.58 17.41
N ASN A 99 3.69 3.84 18.68
CA ASN A 99 3.84 2.81 19.70
C ASN A 99 2.47 2.25 20.15
N ASP A 100 1.79 1.56 19.25
CA ASP A 100 0.48 0.96 19.46
C ASP A 100 0.50 -0.42 18.78
N LEU A 101 -0.05 -1.44 19.45
CA LEU A 101 0.01 -2.82 18.97
C LEU A 101 -1.17 -3.18 18.06
N LEU A 102 -2.08 -2.24 17.80
CA LEU A 102 -3.32 -2.45 17.04
C LEU A 102 -3.25 -1.75 15.68
N TYR A 103 -4.06 -2.22 14.74
CA TYR A 103 -4.14 -1.75 13.37
C TYR A 103 -4.27 -0.24 13.32
N GLY A 104 -3.46 0.35 12.46
CA GLY A 104 -3.66 1.71 12.03
C GLY A 104 -2.53 2.26 11.19
N GLY A 105 -2.88 3.26 10.40
CA GLY A 105 -1.94 3.98 9.57
C GLY A 105 -2.62 5.11 8.82
N LEU A 106 -1.82 5.89 8.11
CA LEU A 106 -2.30 6.93 7.22
C LEU A 106 -1.23 7.30 6.20
N GLY A 107 -1.60 7.30 4.93
CA GLY A 107 -0.74 7.70 3.83
C GLY A 107 -0.59 9.20 3.70
N GLY A 108 0.43 9.63 2.93
CA GLY A 108 0.69 11.03 2.65
C GLY A 108 2.17 11.41 2.77
N PRO A 109 2.51 12.71 2.80
CA PRO A 109 3.91 13.15 2.88
C PRO A 109 4.68 12.65 4.13
N TYR A 110 3.93 12.27 5.17
CA TYR A 110 4.39 11.60 6.37
C TYR A 110 3.56 10.33 6.54
N SER A 111 4.09 9.18 6.09
CA SER A 111 3.38 7.90 6.18
C SER A 111 3.37 7.43 7.63
N ILE A 112 2.21 7.12 8.18
CA ILE A 112 2.08 6.65 9.56
C ILE A 112 1.70 5.18 9.55
N THR A 113 2.29 4.40 10.44
CA THR A 113 1.84 3.05 10.78
C THR A 113 1.98 2.80 12.27
N THR A 114 1.30 1.80 12.80
CA THR A 114 1.46 1.35 14.19
C THR A 114 2.46 0.19 14.28
N ALA A 115 2.90 -0.11 15.50
CA ALA A 115 3.73 -1.26 15.83
C ALA A 115 2.92 -2.57 15.93
N SER A 116 1.75 -2.67 15.29
CA SER A 116 0.99 -3.92 15.23
C SER A 116 1.84 -5.01 14.59
N ALA A 117 2.06 -6.10 15.31
CA ALA A 117 2.82 -7.25 14.84
C ALA A 117 2.18 -7.90 13.61
N LEU A 118 0.84 -7.88 13.55
CA LEU A 118 0.08 -8.46 12.46
C LEU A 118 0.00 -7.51 11.25
N ASN A 119 -0.36 -6.26 11.50
CA ASN A 119 -0.82 -5.34 10.45
C ASN A 119 0.16 -4.20 10.15
N GLY A 120 1.06 -3.84 11.07
CA GLY A 120 1.93 -2.66 10.91
C GLY A 120 2.75 -2.70 9.62
N ALA A 121 3.43 -3.81 9.34
CA ALA A 121 4.19 -3.97 8.10
C ALA A 121 3.31 -4.02 6.84
N LEU A 122 2.09 -4.54 6.94
CA LEU A 122 1.14 -4.63 5.82
C LEU A 122 0.61 -3.23 5.45
N VAL A 123 0.14 -2.51 6.46
CA VAL A 123 -0.34 -1.12 6.35
C VAL A 123 0.79 -0.23 5.85
N LEU A 124 2.00 -0.32 6.42
CA LEU A 124 3.11 0.53 5.99
C LEU A 124 3.44 0.41 4.51
N ARG A 125 3.41 -0.80 3.95
CA ARG A 125 3.66 -1.00 2.51
C ARG A 125 2.58 -0.33 1.67
N HIS A 126 1.32 -0.44 2.09
CA HIS A 126 0.18 0.24 1.48
C HIS A 126 0.37 1.76 1.52
N GLU A 127 0.67 2.33 2.69
CA GLU A 127 0.88 3.78 2.84
C GLU A 127 2.06 4.30 2.02
N LEU A 128 3.13 3.51 1.89
CA LEU A 128 4.26 3.85 1.04
C LEU A 128 3.93 3.80 -0.46
N GLY A 129 2.93 3.02 -0.87
CA GLY A 129 2.35 3.12 -2.20
C GLY A 129 1.91 4.55 -2.48
N HIS A 130 1.06 5.11 -1.61
CA HIS A 130 0.61 6.50 -1.73
C HIS A 130 1.78 7.49 -1.70
N SER A 131 2.72 7.34 -0.76
CA SER A 131 3.76 8.33 -0.51
C SER A 131 4.92 8.34 -1.52
N ILE A 132 5.24 7.19 -2.11
CA ILE A 132 6.34 7.07 -3.09
C ILE A 132 5.79 7.18 -4.52
N ILE A 133 4.72 6.44 -4.82
CA ILE A 133 4.22 6.24 -6.17
C ILE A 133 3.15 7.28 -6.54
N SER A 134 2.49 7.88 -5.53
CA SER A 134 1.27 8.67 -5.72
C SER A 134 0.15 7.85 -6.38
N VAL A 135 -0.01 6.61 -5.95
CA VAL A 135 -1.18 5.78 -6.30
C VAL A 135 -2.39 6.15 -5.45
N GLY A 136 -3.59 6.01 -6.02
CA GLY A 136 -4.84 6.05 -5.27
C GLY A 136 -5.18 4.70 -4.62
N GLU A 137 -6.36 4.66 -4.01
CA GLU A 137 -6.97 3.47 -3.44
C GLU A 137 -7.42 2.48 -4.53
N GLU A 138 -7.45 1.19 -4.19
CA GLU A 138 -7.99 0.14 -5.07
C GLU A 138 -9.06 -0.72 -4.39
N TYR A 139 -9.25 -0.54 -3.08
CA TYR A 139 -10.41 -1.05 -2.38
C TYR A 139 -11.62 -0.16 -2.62
N ASP A 140 -12.79 -0.75 -2.50
CA ASP A 140 -14.06 -0.06 -2.66
C ASP A 140 -14.29 0.87 -1.45
N GLY A 141 -14.95 2.01 -1.64
CA GLY A 141 -15.39 2.92 -0.56
C GLY A 141 -14.32 3.87 -0.04
N GLY A 142 -13.22 3.98 -0.75
CA GLY A 142 -12.27 5.07 -0.62
C GLY A 142 -12.79 6.38 -1.24
N TYR A 143 -11.96 7.42 -1.14
CA TYR A 143 -12.23 8.75 -1.70
C TYR A 143 -11.23 9.15 -2.81
N ALA A 144 -10.16 8.39 -2.98
CA ALA A 144 -8.96 8.82 -3.67
C ALA A 144 -8.57 7.83 -4.77
N TYR A 145 -9.15 7.98 -5.95
CA TYR A 145 -8.92 7.09 -7.10
C TYR A 145 -8.15 7.82 -8.20
N TYR A 146 -6.81 7.76 -8.14
CA TYR A 146 -5.91 8.48 -9.06
C TYR A 146 -4.61 7.70 -9.29
N GLY A 147 -3.68 8.28 -10.04
CA GLY A 147 -2.35 7.72 -10.25
C GLY A 147 -2.31 6.68 -11.38
N PRO A 148 -1.21 5.90 -11.47
CA PRO A 148 -1.05 4.86 -12.50
C PRO A 148 -2.01 3.68 -12.29
N ASN A 149 -2.64 3.59 -11.11
CA ASN A 149 -3.42 2.44 -10.70
C ASN A 149 -4.94 2.65 -10.75
N SER A 150 -5.41 3.81 -11.20
CA SER A 150 -6.83 4.08 -11.34
C SER A 150 -7.11 4.89 -12.61
N SER A 151 -8.23 4.63 -13.27
CA SER A 151 -8.75 5.43 -14.38
C SER A 151 -10.20 5.82 -14.11
N PRO A 152 -10.60 7.09 -14.30
CA PRO A 152 -12.00 7.51 -14.13
C PRO A 152 -12.91 7.05 -15.27
N ASN A 153 -12.33 6.71 -16.43
CA ASN A 153 -13.05 6.28 -17.62
C ASN A 153 -12.16 5.36 -18.47
N LEU A 154 -12.79 4.79 -19.50
CA LEU A 154 -12.21 3.81 -20.41
C LEU A 154 -11.95 4.42 -21.80
N THR A 155 -11.64 5.71 -21.86
CA THR A 155 -11.33 6.35 -23.14
C THR A 155 -9.88 6.12 -23.51
N ALA A 156 -9.62 5.67 -24.74
CA ALA A 156 -8.27 5.51 -25.26
C ALA A 156 -7.50 6.85 -25.24
N PRO A 157 -6.18 6.85 -24.96
CA PRO A 157 -5.35 5.69 -24.66
C PRO A 157 -5.51 5.19 -23.21
N PHE A 158 -5.56 3.86 -23.03
CA PHE A 158 -5.68 3.25 -21.70
C PHE A 158 -4.34 3.30 -20.95
N LYS A 159 -4.39 3.70 -19.67
CA LYS A 159 -3.20 3.89 -18.82
C LYS A 159 -2.25 2.69 -18.74
N TRP A 160 -2.78 1.46 -18.79
CA TRP A 160 -2.02 0.22 -18.69
C TRP A 160 -2.15 -0.65 -19.96
N SER A 161 -2.43 -0.03 -21.11
CA SER A 161 -2.57 -0.73 -22.40
C SER A 161 -1.36 -1.58 -22.77
N HIS A 162 -0.13 -1.13 -22.47
CA HIS A 162 1.10 -1.88 -22.75
C HIS A 162 1.29 -3.12 -21.88
N TRP A 163 0.49 -3.26 -20.82
CA TRP A 163 0.48 -4.43 -19.96
C TRP A 163 -0.60 -5.45 -20.33
N LEU A 164 -1.47 -5.15 -21.30
CA LEU A 164 -2.48 -6.07 -21.80
C LEU A 164 -1.82 -7.22 -22.57
N ASN A 165 -2.41 -8.41 -22.47
CA ASN A 165 -1.90 -9.59 -23.18
C ASN A 165 -2.07 -9.46 -24.71
N THR A 166 -3.00 -8.64 -25.19
CA THR A 166 -3.20 -8.34 -26.61
C THR A 166 -2.85 -6.88 -26.89
N THR A 167 -1.82 -6.68 -27.70
CA THR A 167 -1.38 -5.34 -28.13
C THR A 167 -2.40 -4.74 -29.10
N GLY A 168 -2.97 -3.58 -28.74
CA GLY A 168 -3.86 -2.81 -29.61
C GLY A 168 -5.35 -2.89 -29.26
N ASP A 169 -5.74 -3.77 -28.32
CA ASP A 169 -7.13 -3.91 -27.89
C ASP A 169 -7.46 -3.01 -26.70
N ALA A 170 -8.74 -2.68 -26.56
CA ALA A 170 -9.27 -2.15 -25.31
C ALA A 170 -9.30 -3.27 -24.25
N PRO A 171 -9.02 -2.97 -22.96
CA PRO A 171 -9.23 -3.94 -21.90
C PRO A 171 -10.70 -4.38 -21.87
N ARG A 172 -10.96 -5.65 -21.57
CA ARG A 172 -12.32 -6.15 -21.38
C ARG A 172 -12.89 -5.52 -20.12
N HIS A 173 -14.12 -5.00 -20.21
CA HIS A 173 -14.84 -4.51 -19.04
C HIS A 173 -15.33 -5.71 -18.21
N GLU A 174 -14.80 -5.84 -17.00
CA GLU A 174 -15.05 -6.97 -16.09
C GLU A 174 -16.30 -6.65 -15.27
N ARG A 175 -17.41 -7.31 -15.61
CA ARG A 175 -18.74 -6.92 -15.14
C ARG A 175 -18.90 -7.23 -13.64
N ALA A 176 -19.05 -6.19 -12.83
CA ALA A 176 -19.35 -6.30 -11.41
C ALA A 176 -20.21 -5.14 -10.90
N ILE A 177 -20.89 -5.35 -9.78
CA ILE A 177 -21.63 -4.33 -9.05
C ILE A 177 -21.46 -4.51 -7.54
N MET A 178 -21.72 -3.47 -6.75
CA MET A 178 -21.64 -3.52 -5.30
C MET A 178 -22.97 -3.07 -4.67
N PRO A 179 -23.92 -4.01 -4.44
CA PRO A 179 -25.24 -3.69 -3.90
C PRO A 179 -25.24 -3.10 -2.49
N LEU A 180 -24.24 -3.46 -1.67
CA LEU A 180 -24.08 -2.95 -0.31
C LEU A 180 -22.66 -2.45 -0.11
N GLN A 181 -22.55 -1.24 0.39
CA GLN A 181 -21.32 -0.69 0.93
C GLN A 181 -21.64 0.10 2.19
N ALA A 182 -21.22 -0.45 3.32
CA ALA A 182 -21.47 0.12 4.63
C ALA A 182 -20.17 0.18 5.45
N TYR A 183 -19.85 1.36 5.95
CA TYR A 183 -18.73 1.60 6.88
C TYR A 183 -19.28 2.08 8.22
N PRO A 184 -19.97 1.21 8.98
CA PRO A 184 -20.65 1.64 10.20
C PRO A 184 -19.67 2.10 11.28
N ARG A 185 -18.44 1.54 11.30
CA ARG A 185 -17.37 1.91 12.25
C ARG A 185 -17.87 1.96 13.70
N THR A 186 -18.76 1.04 14.05
CA THR A 186 -19.53 1.07 15.29
C THR A 186 -19.08 -0.01 16.24
N MET A 187 -19.07 0.32 17.53
CA MET A 187 -19.06 -0.67 18.58
C MET A 187 -20.33 -1.52 18.48
N LEU A 188 -20.17 -2.83 18.66
CA LEU A 188 -21.27 -3.77 18.74
C LEU A 188 -21.83 -3.79 20.16
N ASN A 189 -23.13 -4.10 20.27
CA ASN A 189 -23.88 -4.10 21.52
C ASN A 189 -24.83 -5.31 21.52
N HIS A 190 -24.93 -6.02 22.64
CA HIS A 190 -25.83 -7.15 22.87
C HIS A 190 -27.31 -6.80 22.67
N ALA A 191 -27.69 -5.55 22.99
CA ALA A 191 -29.06 -5.06 22.89
C ALA A 191 -29.47 -4.64 21.47
N LEU A 192 -28.51 -4.40 20.56
CA LEU A 192 -28.78 -3.85 19.23
C LEU A 192 -28.10 -4.69 18.15
N LEU A 193 -28.94 -5.39 17.38
CA LEU A 193 -28.52 -6.11 16.18
C LEU A 193 -28.01 -5.13 15.12
N PHE A 194 -26.83 -5.39 14.56
CA PHE A 194 -26.46 -4.79 13.28
C PHE A 194 -27.11 -5.57 12.14
N GLN A 195 -28.00 -4.92 11.40
CA GLN A 195 -28.66 -5.46 10.22
C GLN A 195 -28.41 -4.55 9.01
N ALA A 196 -27.99 -5.14 7.91
CA ALA A 196 -27.91 -4.47 6.62
C ALA A 196 -28.82 -5.19 5.61
N ARG A 197 -29.72 -4.41 4.99
CA ARG A 197 -30.58 -4.89 3.91
C ARG A 197 -30.07 -4.34 2.59
N PHE A 198 -30.10 -5.17 1.57
CA PHE A 198 -29.68 -4.83 0.22
C PHE A 198 -30.49 -5.66 -0.77
N THR A 199 -30.50 -5.22 -2.02
CA THR A 199 -31.25 -5.87 -3.10
C THR A 199 -30.26 -6.38 -4.12
N PHE A 200 -30.37 -7.65 -4.49
CA PHE A 200 -29.55 -8.20 -5.56
C PHE A 200 -29.88 -7.54 -6.88
N ALA A 201 -28.88 -7.33 -7.73
CA ALA A 201 -29.15 -6.93 -9.11
C ALA A 201 -29.77 -8.10 -9.90
N GLY A 202 -29.60 -9.33 -9.43
CA GLY A 202 -30.29 -10.53 -9.94
C GLY A 202 -29.84 -10.98 -11.32
N THR A 203 -28.80 -10.35 -11.86
CA THR A 203 -28.24 -10.59 -13.20
C THR A 203 -26.78 -11.06 -13.13
N TYR A 204 -26.31 -11.43 -11.94
CA TYR A 204 -24.95 -11.82 -11.64
C TYR A 204 -24.94 -13.23 -11.04
N SER A 205 -23.96 -14.04 -11.42
CA SER A 205 -23.90 -15.46 -11.06
C SER A 205 -23.07 -15.72 -9.80
N ARG A 206 -22.18 -14.78 -9.43
CA ARG A 206 -21.24 -14.93 -8.31
C ARG A 206 -21.35 -13.76 -7.34
N HIS A 207 -21.11 -14.05 -6.06
CA HIS A 207 -21.32 -13.10 -4.97
C HIS A 207 -20.18 -13.17 -3.96
N LEU A 208 -19.80 -12.03 -3.41
CA LEU A 208 -18.84 -11.89 -2.30
C LEU A 208 -19.47 -11.02 -1.23
N VAL A 209 -19.48 -11.52 0.00
CA VAL A 209 -19.72 -10.73 1.21
C VAL A 209 -18.38 -10.54 1.89
N ARG A 210 -17.95 -9.29 2.03
CA ARG A 210 -16.72 -8.90 2.72
C ARG A 210 -17.07 -8.05 3.92
N PHE A 211 -16.49 -8.34 5.07
CA PHE A 211 -16.70 -7.54 6.27
C PHE A 211 -15.43 -7.48 7.10
N SER A 212 -15.27 -6.40 7.88
CA SER A 212 -14.11 -6.25 8.76
C SER A 212 -14.51 -6.00 10.20
N LEU A 213 -13.76 -6.64 11.10
CA LEU A 213 -14.04 -6.73 12.53
C LEU A 213 -12.78 -6.44 13.34
N SER A 214 -12.95 -5.95 14.56
CA SER A 214 -11.89 -5.88 15.59
C SER A 214 -12.44 -6.19 16.98
N GLY A 215 -11.55 -6.54 17.92
CA GLY A 215 -11.93 -6.86 19.31
C GLY A 215 -12.75 -8.13 19.50
N LEU A 216 -12.69 -9.07 18.55
CA LEU A 216 -13.49 -10.30 18.53
C LEU A 216 -12.59 -11.55 18.41
N PRO A 217 -11.79 -11.88 19.45
CA PRO A 217 -10.78 -12.95 19.37
C PRO A 217 -11.34 -14.38 19.39
N LEU A 218 -12.56 -14.61 19.89
CA LEU A 218 -13.11 -15.96 20.08
C LEU A 218 -14.33 -16.21 19.19
N LYS A 219 -14.52 -17.47 18.79
CA LYS A 219 -15.63 -17.90 17.92
C LYS A 219 -17.00 -17.55 18.49
N ASP A 220 -17.15 -17.71 19.79
CA ASP A 220 -18.43 -17.46 20.45
C ASP A 220 -18.69 -15.97 20.70
N HIS A 221 -17.77 -15.08 20.31
CA HIS A 221 -17.99 -13.63 20.43
C HIS A 221 -18.95 -13.08 19.39
N LEU A 222 -19.13 -13.77 18.26
CA LEU A 222 -19.93 -13.28 17.17
C LEU A 222 -20.66 -14.43 16.50
N ARG A 223 -21.91 -14.18 16.12
CA ARG A 223 -22.63 -15.00 15.16
C ARG A 223 -22.95 -14.17 13.93
N VAL A 224 -22.44 -14.61 12.79
CA VAL A 224 -22.72 -13.98 11.50
C VAL A 224 -23.71 -14.85 10.76
N THR A 225 -24.82 -14.26 10.34
CA THR A 225 -25.83 -14.96 9.55
C THR A 225 -26.00 -14.29 8.21
N LEU A 226 -26.21 -15.12 7.20
CA LEU A 226 -26.56 -14.74 5.86
C LEU A 226 -27.85 -15.46 5.48
N ASP A 227 -28.91 -14.73 5.16
CA ASP A 227 -30.27 -15.28 4.99
C ASP A 227 -30.75 -16.10 6.18
N ASP A 228 -30.49 -15.59 7.38
CA ASP A 228 -30.83 -16.26 8.63
C ASP A 228 -30.10 -17.60 8.85
N ALA A 229 -29.26 -18.03 7.89
CA ALA A 229 -28.36 -19.17 8.01
C ALA A 229 -27.01 -18.73 8.58
N ASP A 230 -26.51 -19.47 9.57
CA ASP A 230 -25.18 -19.24 10.12
C ASP A 230 -24.11 -19.54 9.06
N ILE A 231 -23.21 -18.58 8.81
CA ILE A 231 -22.11 -18.79 7.86
C ILE A 231 -20.92 -19.52 8.47
N GLY A 232 -20.98 -19.86 9.76
CA GLY A 232 -19.90 -20.54 10.46
C GLY A 232 -18.67 -19.66 10.60
N TRP A 233 -18.86 -18.37 10.89
CA TRP A 233 -17.75 -17.45 11.12
C TRP A 233 -16.82 -18.01 12.21
N THR A 234 -15.52 -17.87 11.96
CA THR A 234 -14.47 -18.24 12.90
C THR A 234 -13.46 -17.11 12.95
N PRO A 235 -13.04 -16.68 14.15
CA PRO A 235 -11.98 -15.70 14.27
C PRO A 235 -10.70 -16.30 13.70
N ARG A 236 -9.84 -15.43 13.21
CA ARG A 236 -8.49 -15.82 12.84
C ARG A 236 -7.61 -15.91 14.10
N GLU A 237 -7.73 -17.04 14.80
CA GLU A 237 -7.16 -17.30 16.12
C GLU A 237 -5.62 -17.25 16.15
N ASP A 238 -4.96 -17.51 15.03
CA ASP A 238 -3.50 -17.61 14.94
C ASP A 238 -2.77 -16.26 15.00
N VAL A 239 -3.45 -15.13 14.70
CA VAL A 239 -2.75 -13.84 14.56
C VAL A 239 -3.54 -12.59 14.97
N VAL A 240 -4.88 -12.60 14.96
CA VAL A 240 -5.65 -11.34 15.03
C VAL A 240 -5.91 -10.87 16.46
N GLY A 241 -6.35 -11.75 17.35
CA GLY A 241 -6.71 -11.36 18.72
C GLY A 241 -7.74 -10.21 18.73
N VAL A 242 -7.36 -9.06 19.28
CA VAL A 242 -8.19 -7.84 19.32
C VAL A 242 -7.98 -6.93 18.11
N ASP A 243 -7.05 -7.25 17.22
CA ASP A 243 -6.70 -6.44 16.06
C ASP A 243 -7.77 -6.49 14.95
N ARG A 244 -7.65 -5.65 13.92
CA ARG A 244 -8.60 -5.61 12.79
C ARG A 244 -8.26 -6.67 11.74
N TRP A 245 -9.30 -7.33 11.23
CA TRP A 245 -9.21 -8.29 10.12
C TRP A 245 -10.37 -8.19 9.14
N HIS A 246 -10.15 -8.64 7.90
CA HIS A 246 -11.15 -8.68 6.82
C HIS A 246 -11.51 -10.14 6.51
N TYR A 247 -12.80 -10.44 6.46
CA TYR A 247 -13.37 -11.76 6.24
C TYR A 247 -14.18 -11.76 4.95
N ASP A 248 -13.99 -12.81 4.15
CA ASP A 248 -14.67 -13.02 2.88
C ASP A 248 -15.52 -14.31 2.94
N THR A 249 -16.75 -14.24 2.43
CA THR A 249 -17.61 -15.41 2.24
C THR A 249 -18.39 -15.30 0.93
N HIS A 250 -18.70 -16.45 0.32
CA HIS A 250 -19.24 -16.54 -1.04
C HIS A 250 -20.62 -17.20 -1.05
N ARG A 251 -21.66 -16.51 -0.55
CA ARG A 251 -23.10 -16.92 -0.58
C ARG A 251 -24.02 -15.66 -0.50
N PRO A 252 -25.31 -15.68 -0.92
CA PRO A 252 -26.27 -14.54 -0.77
C PRO A 252 -27.26 -14.77 0.40
N SER A 253 -28.13 -13.88 0.94
CA SER A 253 -28.80 -12.67 0.46
C SER A 253 -29.17 -11.57 1.51
N ARG A 254 -29.09 -11.84 2.82
CA ARG A 254 -29.34 -10.86 3.91
C ARG A 254 -28.29 -10.98 5.00
N PHE A 255 -27.58 -9.89 5.34
CA PHE A 255 -26.48 -9.94 6.29
C PHE A 255 -26.89 -9.44 7.68
N ASN A 256 -26.72 -10.29 8.70
CA ASN A 256 -26.90 -9.90 10.10
C ASN A 256 -25.69 -10.32 10.95
N ILE A 257 -25.33 -9.48 11.92
CA ILE A 257 -24.29 -9.76 12.92
C ILE A 257 -24.87 -9.67 14.32
N TRP A 258 -24.72 -10.75 15.08
CA TRP A 258 -25.10 -10.86 16.49
C TRP A 258 -23.87 -10.93 17.36
N LEU A 259 -23.83 -10.13 18.42
CA LEU A 259 -22.80 -10.24 19.45
C LEU A 259 -23.13 -11.42 20.38
N GLY A 260 -22.13 -12.24 20.68
CA GLY A 260 -22.29 -13.37 21.60
C GLY A 260 -22.24 -12.91 23.05
N HIS A 261 -23.07 -13.49 23.92
CA HIS A 261 -23.35 -13.01 25.28
C HIS A 261 -22.14 -12.57 26.13
N ASP A 262 -21.01 -13.28 26.05
CA ASP A 262 -19.84 -13.01 26.90
C ASP A 262 -18.80 -12.07 26.25
N THR A 263 -19.17 -11.39 25.17
CA THR A 263 -18.27 -10.48 24.45
C THR A 263 -18.19 -9.11 25.11
N ASP A 264 -16.97 -8.56 25.18
CA ASP A 264 -16.75 -7.18 25.63
C ASP A 264 -17.14 -6.16 24.54
N GLU A 265 -18.31 -5.54 24.70
CA GLU A 265 -18.83 -4.47 23.86
C GLU A 265 -17.90 -3.25 23.76
N LYS A 266 -16.98 -3.06 24.71
CA LYS A 266 -16.05 -1.91 24.71
C LYS A 266 -14.94 -2.04 23.67
N ILE A 267 -14.73 -3.23 23.13
CA ILE A 267 -13.69 -3.50 22.13
C ILE A 267 -14.24 -4.12 20.84
N ALA A 268 -15.40 -4.80 20.91
CA ALA A 268 -16.02 -5.44 19.76
C ALA A 268 -16.56 -4.42 18.76
N GLN A 269 -15.99 -4.40 17.55
CA GLN A 269 -16.33 -3.41 16.54
C GLN A 269 -16.60 -4.06 15.19
N LEU A 270 -17.65 -3.56 14.52
CA LEU A 270 -17.88 -3.78 13.10
C LEU A 270 -17.37 -2.56 12.32
N CYS A 271 -16.37 -2.77 11.48
CA CYS A 271 -15.70 -1.70 10.76
C CYS A 271 -16.30 -1.48 9.36
N SER A 272 -16.49 -2.54 8.58
CA SER A 272 -17.11 -2.48 7.24
C SER A 272 -17.93 -3.72 6.91
N VAL A 273 -18.90 -3.56 6.02
CA VAL A 273 -19.65 -4.62 5.33
C VAL A 273 -19.86 -4.20 3.88
N GLU A 274 -19.43 -5.05 2.97
CA GLU A 274 -19.46 -4.88 1.53
C GLU A 274 -20.07 -6.13 0.90
N ILE A 275 -20.87 -5.92 -0.14
CA ILE A 275 -21.40 -7.02 -0.96
C ILE A 275 -21.14 -6.67 -2.40
N LEU A 276 -20.49 -7.59 -3.10
CA LEU A 276 -20.19 -7.50 -4.52
C LEU A 276 -20.87 -8.65 -5.27
N GLU A 277 -21.33 -8.36 -6.47
CA GLU A 277 -21.79 -9.35 -7.43
C GLU A 277 -20.92 -9.28 -8.68
N TYR A 278 -20.54 -10.43 -9.20
CA TYR A 278 -19.67 -10.59 -10.36
C TYR A 278 -20.37 -11.37 -11.45
N GLY A 279 -20.07 -11.03 -12.70
CA GLY A 279 -20.52 -11.79 -13.86
C GLY A 279 -20.03 -13.23 -13.81
N ASP A 280 -20.45 -14.06 -14.75
CA ASP A 280 -19.86 -15.40 -14.92
C ASP A 280 -18.42 -15.31 -15.44
N GLU A 281 -17.82 -16.45 -15.76
CA GLU A 281 -16.44 -16.54 -16.26
C GLU A 281 -16.23 -15.83 -17.61
N ASP A 282 -17.28 -15.64 -18.42
CA ASP A 282 -17.22 -14.93 -19.69
C ASP A 282 -17.33 -13.41 -19.50
N GLU A 283 -18.00 -12.98 -18.43
CA GLU A 283 -18.21 -11.58 -18.08
C GLU A 283 -17.20 -11.02 -17.06
N PHE A 284 -16.57 -11.88 -16.24
CA PHE A 284 -15.63 -11.49 -15.19
C PHE A 284 -14.52 -12.53 -14.98
N ASP A 285 -13.29 -12.19 -15.32
CA ASP A 285 -12.12 -13.07 -15.19
C ASP A 285 -11.44 -12.83 -13.85
N ALA A 286 -11.72 -13.72 -12.91
CA ALA A 286 -11.15 -13.70 -11.57
C ALA A 286 -9.74 -14.31 -11.51
N THR A 287 -9.14 -14.69 -12.65
CA THR A 287 -7.80 -15.29 -12.69
C THR A 287 -6.76 -14.30 -12.18
N LEU A 288 -5.93 -14.78 -11.26
CA LEU A 288 -4.89 -13.96 -10.64
C LEU A 288 -3.90 -13.43 -11.69
N GLY A 289 -3.61 -12.14 -11.61
CA GLY A 289 -2.64 -11.47 -12.49
C GLY A 289 -3.17 -11.08 -13.88
N ILE A 290 -4.42 -11.37 -14.24
CA ILE A 290 -5.03 -10.91 -15.49
C ILE A 290 -5.15 -9.40 -15.49
N ILE A 291 -4.62 -8.77 -16.55
CA ILE A 291 -4.67 -7.33 -16.73
C ILE A 291 -5.85 -6.98 -17.62
N SER A 292 -6.82 -6.29 -17.06
CA SER A 292 -8.09 -5.95 -17.71
C SER A 292 -8.66 -4.66 -17.13
N ASP A 293 -9.96 -4.44 -17.32
CA ASP A 293 -10.70 -3.33 -16.72
C ASP A 293 -11.67 -3.83 -15.64
N PHE A 294 -11.24 -3.74 -14.38
CA PHE A 294 -12.10 -4.08 -13.25
C PHE A 294 -12.70 -2.80 -12.65
N PRO A 295 -13.99 -2.79 -12.28
CA PRO A 295 -14.60 -1.65 -11.61
C PRO A 295 -14.21 -1.58 -10.13
N THR A 296 -14.08 -0.36 -9.61
CA THR A 296 -13.94 -0.03 -8.19
C THR A 296 -14.96 1.05 -7.86
N PHE A 297 -15.63 0.92 -6.72
CA PHE A 297 -16.76 1.76 -6.36
C PHE A 297 -16.39 2.69 -5.21
N SER A 298 -16.39 4.00 -5.45
CA SER A 298 -16.10 5.00 -4.41
C SER A 298 -17.22 5.11 -3.38
N LEU A 299 -16.93 5.77 -2.26
CA LEU A 299 -17.95 6.09 -1.26
C LEU A 299 -19.08 6.96 -1.83
N ASP A 300 -18.76 7.81 -2.81
CA ASP A 300 -19.70 8.67 -3.53
C ASP A 300 -20.44 7.94 -4.66
N LYS A 301 -20.35 6.60 -4.70
CA LYS A 301 -20.96 5.72 -5.72
C LYS A 301 -20.47 6.00 -7.13
N LEU A 302 -19.28 6.56 -7.27
CA LEU A 302 -18.63 6.73 -8.56
C LEU A 302 -17.83 5.47 -8.88
N THR A 303 -18.02 4.95 -10.09
CA THR A 303 -17.21 3.85 -10.59
C THR A 303 -15.93 4.41 -11.19
N THR A 304 -14.80 3.90 -10.72
CA THR A 304 -13.50 4.03 -11.37
C THR A 304 -12.98 2.66 -11.74
N TYR A 305 -11.85 2.61 -12.41
CA TYR A 305 -11.35 1.41 -13.06
C TYR A 305 -9.92 1.12 -12.67
N HIS A 306 -9.58 -0.16 -12.60
CA HIS A 306 -8.27 -0.62 -12.17
C HIS A 306 -7.85 -1.89 -12.91
N SER A 307 -6.54 -2.15 -12.96
CA SER A 307 -5.96 -3.00 -14.00
C SER A 307 -6.01 -4.51 -13.79
N THR A 308 -6.42 -5.00 -12.63
CA THR A 308 -6.40 -6.43 -12.21
C THR A 308 -7.64 -6.64 -11.30
N ASN A 309 -7.87 -7.77 -10.60
CA ASN A 309 -8.96 -7.90 -9.60
C ASN A 309 -8.42 -8.06 -8.16
N GLU A 310 -8.27 -9.30 -7.69
CA GLU A 310 -7.62 -9.60 -6.42
C GLU A 310 -6.09 -9.79 -6.64
N GLN A 311 -5.28 -9.81 -5.56
CA GLN A 311 -3.79 -9.83 -5.59
C GLN A 311 -3.09 -8.45 -5.68
N ARG A 312 -3.52 -7.48 -4.87
CA ARG A 312 -2.89 -6.15 -4.88
C ARG A 312 -2.84 -5.57 -3.50
N LEU A 313 -1.65 -5.16 -3.09
CA LEU A 313 -1.42 -4.48 -1.82
C LEU A 313 -2.32 -3.25 -1.60
N MET A 314 -2.64 -2.52 -2.67
CA MET A 314 -3.49 -1.32 -2.59
C MET A 314 -5.00 -1.61 -2.49
N ARG A 315 -5.42 -2.86 -2.76
CA ARG A 315 -6.82 -3.33 -2.59
C ARG A 315 -6.98 -4.19 -1.34
N LEU A 316 -6.03 -5.08 -1.11
CA LEU A 316 -5.97 -6.00 0.00
C LEU A 316 -4.61 -5.83 0.69
N THR A 317 -4.61 -5.19 1.86
CA THR A 317 -3.37 -4.95 2.64
C THR A 317 -2.67 -6.24 3.04
N THR A 318 -3.38 -7.37 3.06
CA THR A 318 -2.82 -8.72 3.31
C THR A 318 -1.96 -9.24 2.16
N GLN A 319 -2.07 -8.66 0.96
CA GLN A 319 -1.25 -9.01 -0.18
C GLN A 319 0.13 -8.33 -0.09
N SER A 320 1.16 -9.01 -0.58
CA SER A 320 2.54 -8.54 -0.45
C SER A 320 3.11 -7.90 -1.72
N GLU A 321 2.32 -7.73 -2.77
CA GLU A 321 2.83 -7.32 -4.09
C GLU A 321 2.09 -6.12 -4.66
N PHE A 322 2.86 -5.25 -5.32
CA PHE A 322 2.32 -4.28 -6.26
C PHE A 322 2.05 -4.97 -7.59
N ARG A 323 0.89 -4.66 -8.18
CA ARG A 323 0.58 -5.00 -9.58
C ARG A 323 1.51 -4.29 -10.55
N LYS A 324 1.59 -4.78 -11.80
CA LYS A 324 2.53 -4.25 -12.81
C LYS A 324 2.47 -2.73 -12.99
N PRO A 325 1.30 -2.06 -13.13
CA PRO A 325 1.27 -0.60 -13.23
C PRO A 325 1.76 0.14 -11.97
N CYS A 326 1.48 -0.38 -10.77
CA CYS A 326 1.99 0.21 -9.53
C CYS A 326 3.51 -0.01 -9.41
N LEU A 327 4.00 -1.19 -9.79
CA LEU A 327 5.41 -1.51 -9.77
C LEU A 327 6.21 -0.66 -10.77
N GLU A 328 5.68 -0.45 -11.97
CA GLU A 328 6.21 0.51 -12.95
C GLU A 328 6.23 1.92 -12.36
N GLY A 329 5.11 2.36 -11.76
CA GLY A 329 5.04 3.64 -11.07
C GLY A 329 6.10 3.78 -9.96
N LEU A 330 6.35 2.72 -9.19
CA LEU A 330 7.38 2.68 -8.15
C LEU A 330 8.77 2.89 -8.74
N TRP A 331 9.10 2.16 -9.81
CA TRP A 331 10.36 2.33 -10.53
C TRP A 331 10.53 3.76 -11.05
N LEU A 332 9.53 4.28 -11.77
CA LEU A 332 9.57 5.62 -12.35
C LEU A 332 9.72 6.69 -11.25
N SER A 333 8.93 6.61 -10.18
CA SER A 333 9.01 7.55 -9.06
C SER A 333 10.38 7.56 -8.40
N LEU A 334 11.01 6.41 -8.20
CA LEU A 334 12.34 6.34 -7.60
C LEU A 334 13.43 6.82 -8.57
N LEU A 335 13.38 6.41 -9.83
CA LEU A 335 14.37 6.80 -10.85
C LEU A 335 14.39 8.31 -11.11
N THR A 336 13.28 9.02 -10.88
CA THR A 336 13.26 10.49 -10.95
C THR A 336 13.97 11.20 -9.80
N ARG A 337 14.31 10.49 -8.72
CA ARG A 337 14.82 11.07 -7.46
C ARG A 337 16.26 10.68 -7.14
N ILE A 338 16.81 9.70 -7.84
CA ILE A 338 18.14 9.16 -7.59
C ILE A 338 19.10 9.50 -8.72
N ASP A 339 20.39 9.58 -8.40
CA ASP A 339 21.44 9.55 -9.40
C ASP A 339 21.83 8.10 -9.69
N LEU A 340 21.89 7.73 -10.98
CA LEU A 340 22.38 6.42 -11.41
C LEU A 340 23.91 6.36 -11.42
N ILE A 341 24.58 7.51 -11.33
CA ILE A 341 26.02 7.65 -11.11
C ILE A 341 26.26 7.66 -9.60
N GLY A 342 26.82 6.55 -9.10
CA GLY A 342 27.13 6.39 -7.69
C GLY A 342 28.37 7.15 -7.24
N ALA A 343 29.43 7.13 -8.05
CA ALA A 343 30.66 7.86 -7.77
C ALA A 343 31.47 8.15 -9.04
N LEU A 344 32.16 9.28 -9.02
CA LEU A 344 33.22 9.61 -9.97
C LEU A 344 34.53 9.68 -9.19
N ARG A 345 35.50 8.83 -9.55
CA ARG A 345 36.83 8.87 -8.95
C ARG A 345 37.80 9.47 -9.93
N PHE A 346 38.58 10.41 -9.42
CA PHE A 346 39.52 11.17 -10.22
C PHE A 346 40.94 10.74 -9.87
N ARG A 347 41.73 10.47 -10.91
CA ARG A 347 43.18 10.32 -10.79
C ARG A 347 43.84 11.65 -11.15
N ARG A 348 44.73 12.10 -10.27
CA ARG A 348 45.53 13.30 -10.51
C ARG A 348 46.64 12.95 -11.50
N ILE A 349 46.81 13.79 -12.51
CA ILE A 349 47.96 13.74 -13.41
C ILE A 349 48.85 14.95 -13.10
N GLU A 350 50.17 14.82 -13.28
CA GLU A 350 51.13 15.90 -13.02
C GLU A 350 50.70 17.23 -13.69
N HIS A 351 50.97 18.35 -13.01
CA HIS A 351 50.62 19.72 -13.44
C HIS A 351 49.12 20.07 -13.44
N SER A 352 48.41 19.68 -12.38
CA SER A 352 47.09 20.23 -11.96
C SER A 352 45.84 19.73 -12.71
N SER A 353 45.97 18.78 -13.62
CA SER A 353 44.82 18.17 -14.30
C SER A 353 44.28 16.96 -13.52
N HIS A 354 42.95 16.86 -13.44
CA HIS A 354 42.24 15.68 -12.95
C HIS A 354 41.65 14.95 -14.15
N VAL A 355 41.82 13.63 -14.19
CA VAL A 355 41.14 12.76 -15.16
C VAL A 355 40.22 11.82 -14.40
N ILE A 356 39.06 11.54 -14.99
CA ILE A 356 38.11 10.57 -14.43
C ILE A 356 38.70 9.18 -14.68
N ASP A 357 38.93 8.46 -13.59
CA ASP A 357 39.61 7.16 -13.57
C ASP A 357 38.59 6.03 -13.46
N GLU A 358 37.59 6.18 -12.61
CA GLU A 358 36.51 5.19 -12.41
C GLU A 358 35.14 5.88 -12.35
N LEU A 359 34.16 5.28 -13.03
CA LEU A 359 32.74 5.60 -12.93
C LEU A 359 32.03 4.43 -12.25
N GLU A 360 31.45 4.67 -11.08
CA GLU A 360 30.63 3.68 -10.38
C GLU A 360 29.16 3.94 -10.70
N LEU A 361 28.47 2.97 -11.31
CA LEU A 361 27.04 3.04 -11.61
C LEU A 361 26.23 2.21 -10.61
N VAL A 362 24.96 2.60 -10.39
CA VAL A 362 24.02 1.77 -9.63
C VAL A 362 23.82 0.44 -10.35
N PRO A 363 24.09 -0.72 -9.71
CA PRO A 363 24.17 -2.01 -10.40
C PRO A 363 22.80 -2.65 -10.63
N LEU A 364 21.93 -1.98 -11.39
CA LEU A 364 20.54 -2.40 -11.63
C LEU A 364 20.43 -3.77 -12.30
N GLY A 365 21.41 -4.16 -13.12
CA GLY A 365 21.45 -5.48 -13.75
C GLY A 365 21.42 -6.65 -12.75
N LYS A 366 21.87 -6.44 -11.50
CA LYS A 366 21.81 -7.47 -10.44
C LYS A 366 20.39 -7.80 -9.97
N LEU A 367 19.41 -6.94 -10.29
CA LEU A 367 18.01 -7.11 -9.89
C LEU A 367 17.21 -7.99 -10.87
N ARG A 368 17.85 -8.47 -11.95
CA ARG A 368 17.21 -9.34 -12.94
C ARG A 368 17.00 -10.74 -12.38
N GLN A 369 15.80 -11.27 -12.59
CA GLN A 369 15.45 -12.63 -12.18
C GLN A 369 16.33 -13.70 -12.86
N ASN A 370 16.73 -13.49 -14.12
CA ASN A 370 17.47 -14.49 -14.90
C ASN A 370 18.95 -14.16 -15.11
N GLN A 371 19.44 -13.04 -14.57
CA GLN A 371 20.81 -12.49 -14.77
C GLN A 371 21.34 -12.47 -16.22
N ARG A 372 20.47 -12.75 -17.20
CA ARG A 372 20.82 -12.78 -18.62
C ARG A 372 20.84 -11.35 -19.15
N LEU A 373 21.88 -11.03 -19.87
CA LEU A 373 21.98 -9.81 -20.66
C LEU A 373 20.94 -9.87 -21.79
N LEU A 374 20.19 -8.80 -21.97
CA LEU A 374 19.26 -8.71 -23.09
C LEU A 374 20.07 -8.39 -24.35
N GLU A 375 19.70 -9.01 -25.46
CA GLU A 375 20.36 -8.74 -26.73
C GLU A 375 20.18 -7.26 -27.10
N GLY A 376 21.29 -6.58 -27.43
CA GLY A 376 21.30 -5.15 -27.75
C GLY A 376 21.32 -4.20 -26.56
N GLU A 377 21.47 -4.71 -25.34
CA GLU A 377 21.59 -3.86 -24.16
C GLU A 377 22.94 -3.15 -24.08
N THR A 378 22.91 -1.83 -23.87
CA THR A 378 24.09 -0.99 -23.77
C THR A 378 23.97 0.03 -22.65
N TYR A 379 25.12 0.41 -22.08
CA TYR A 379 25.24 1.67 -21.36
C TYR A 379 25.88 2.70 -22.28
N GLU A 380 25.20 3.83 -22.46
CA GLU A 380 25.77 4.99 -23.13
C GLU A 380 26.13 6.06 -22.08
N ILE A 381 27.41 6.39 -22.02
CA ILE A 381 27.95 7.45 -21.16
C ILE A 381 28.31 8.63 -22.06
N THR A 382 27.58 9.73 -21.93
CA THR A 382 27.79 10.93 -22.76
C THR A 382 28.28 12.09 -21.92
N TRP A 383 29.50 12.54 -22.19
CA TRP A 383 30.08 13.74 -21.58
C TRP A 383 29.63 14.98 -22.34
N ARG A 384 29.24 16.05 -21.62
CA ARG A 384 28.88 17.34 -22.22
C ARG A 384 29.74 18.48 -21.68
N LYS A 385 30.17 19.40 -22.55
CA LYS A 385 30.87 20.64 -22.19
C LYS A 385 30.08 21.83 -22.75
N GLY A 386 29.57 22.70 -21.87
CA GLY A 386 28.72 23.83 -22.29
C GLY A 386 27.42 23.40 -22.96
N GLY A 387 26.85 22.27 -22.54
CA GLY A 387 25.61 21.70 -23.12
C GLY A 387 25.83 20.83 -24.38
N MET A 388 26.99 20.93 -25.03
CA MET A 388 27.33 20.19 -26.23
C MET A 388 28.00 18.84 -25.91
N PRO A 389 27.63 17.72 -26.56
CA PRO A 389 28.32 16.45 -26.42
C PRO A 389 29.80 16.59 -26.77
N PHE A 390 30.66 16.10 -25.89
CA PHE A 390 32.12 16.17 -26.02
C PHE A 390 32.70 14.81 -26.41
N PHE A 391 32.23 13.70 -25.82
CA PHE A 391 32.54 12.32 -26.20
C PHE A 391 31.45 11.33 -25.72
N PRO A 392 30.83 10.53 -26.59
CA PRO A 392 30.03 9.38 -26.18
C PRO A 392 30.90 8.12 -26.04
N LEU A 393 30.80 7.42 -24.91
CA LEU A 393 31.34 6.08 -24.70
C LEU A 393 30.17 5.11 -24.60
N VAL A 394 30.07 4.20 -25.57
CA VAL A 394 29.07 3.13 -25.56
C VAL A 394 29.74 1.85 -25.08
N ILE A 395 29.23 1.28 -23.99
CA ILE A 395 29.66 0.00 -23.44
C ILE A 395 28.55 -1.01 -23.76
N GLN A 396 28.85 -1.98 -24.63
CA GLN A 396 28.02 -3.17 -24.76
C GLN A 396 28.24 -4.07 -23.55
N LEU A 397 27.14 -4.49 -22.92
CA LEU A 397 27.17 -5.28 -21.68
C LEU A 397 27.39 -6.76 -21.92
#